data_AF-A0A0J6S2L0-F1
#
_entry.id   AF-A0A0J6S2L0-F1
#
_cell.length_a   1.000
_cell.length_b   1.000
_cell.length_c   1.000
_cell.angle_alpha   90.00
_cell.angle_beta   90.00
_cell.angle_gamma   90.00
#
_symmetry.space_group_name_H-M   'P 1'
#
loop_
_entity.id
_entity.type
_entity.pdbx_description
1 polymer ?
#
loop_
_entity_poly.entity_id
_entity_poly.type
_entity_poly.pdbx_seq_one_letter_code
_entity_poly.pdbx_strand_id
1 'polypeptide(L)'
;MRIDDRDDQDPFISDMLDEIYADSDDTPLPPGDYEPDKDLTPPVDPEVAFDEMPVPAIALPEEVPEEPVQSGAAAAAAARRQDAARKRVERAARRRQGVPDTRTVDSAVAWALARAMREAGVPALVRRAGTVEGLTVEIGPVLRYAMEALRARGVDPVMRRTVIAGKLLPEAAQA
;
A
#
# COMPACT_ATOMS: atom_id res chain seq x y z
N MET A 1 -43.81 -8.62 -23.95
CA MET A 1 -43.55 -7.20 -23.65
C MET A 1 -42.14 -7.16 -23.07
N ARG A 2 -41.13 -6.90 -23.91
CA ARG A 2 -39.74 -6.72 -23.46
C ARG A 2 -39.65 -5.25 -23.06
N ILE A 3 -39.36 -5.01 -21.79
CA ILE A 3 -39.12 -3.67 -21.26
C ILE A 3 -37.62 -3.43 -21.47
N ASP A 4 -37.31 -2.50 -22.36
CA ASP A 4 -35.95 -1.96 -22.54
C ASP A 4 -35.69 -0.99 -21.38
N ASP A 5 -35.08 -1.47 -20.30
CA ASP A 5 -34.70 -0.69 -19.10
C ASP A 5 -33.33 0.01 -19.28
N ARG A 6 -33.07 0.66 -20.42
CA ARG A 6 -31.75 1.27 -20.72
C ARG A 6 -31.67 2.79 -20.59
N ASP A 7 -32.76 3.49 -20.27
CA ASP A 7 -32.82 4.95 -20.43
C ASP A 7 -32.68 5.78 -19.13
N ASP A 8 -32.42 5.17 -17.97
CA ASP A 8 -32.26 5.89 -16.68
C ASP A 8 -30.80 5.88 -16.14
N GLN A 9 -29.80 5.85 -17.02
CA GLN A 9 -28.42 6.14 -16.60
C GLN A 9 -28.29 7.64 -16.32
N ASP A 10 -27.93 7.99 -15.08
CA ASP A 10 -27.65 9.36 -14.66
C ASP A 10 -26.59 9.99 -15.59
N PRO A 11 -26.83 11.16 -16.19
CA PRO A 11 -25.90 11.80 -17.12
C PRO A 11 -24.51 12.01 -16.50
N PHE A 12 -24.40 12.11 -15.17
CA PHE A 12 -23.10 12.16 -14.49
C PHE A 12 -22.31 10.84 -14.58
N ILE A 13 -23.00 9.70 -14.58
CA ILE A 13 -22.37 8.37 -14.68
C ILE A 13 -21.89 8.12 -16.11
N SER A 14 -22.67 8.52 -17.13
CA SER A 14 -22.25 8.41 -18.53
C SER A 14 -21.02 9.27 -18.86
N ASP A 15 -21.01 10.53 -18.40
CA ASP A 15 -19.88 11.45 -18.62
C ASP A 15 -18.60 10.94 -17.92
N MET A 16 -18.74 10.34 -16.72
CA MET A 16 -17.63 9.71 -16.00
C MET A 16 -17.09 8.47 -16.71
N LEU A 17 -17.94 7.68 -17.38
CA LEU A 17 -17.51 6.48 -18.09
C LEU A 17 -16.81 6.81 -19.41
N ASP A 18 -17.29 7.80 -20.16
CA ASP A 18 -16.67 8.23 -21.42
C ASP A 18 -15.27 8.83 -21.18
N GLU A 19 -15.05 9.56 -20.09
CA GLU A 19 -13.73 10.09 -19.73
C GLU A 19 -12.72 8.98 -19.36
N ILE A 20 -13.17 7.90 -18.72
CA ILE A 20 -12.33 6.74 -18.39
C ILE A 20 -11.91 5.97 -19.65
N TYR A 21 -12.83 5.80 -20.60
CA TYR A 21 -12.52 5.10 -21.85
C TYR A 21 -11.60 5.92 -22.77
N ALA A 22 -11.69 7.24 -22.74
CA ALA A 22 -10.83 8.12 -23.55
C ALA A 22 -9.34 8.10 -23.14
N ASP A 23 -9.02 7.78 -21.89
CA ASP A 23 -7.64 7.74 -21.37
C ASP A 23 -6.98 6.35 -21.46
N SER A 24 -7.71 5.33 -21.96
CA SER A 24 -7.28 3.93 -21.96
C SER A 24 -6.47 3.51 -23.20
N ASP A 25 -6.56 4.23 -24.32
CA ASP A 25 -5.98 3.84 -25.60
C ASP A 25 -4.96 4.89 -26.11
N ASP A 26 -3.69 4.72 -25.74
CA ASP A 26 -2.46 5.08 -26.50
C ASP A 26 -1.29 5.48 -25.58
N THR A 27 -0.74 4.52 -24.84
CA THR A 27 0.66 4.64 -24.40
C THR A 27 1.49 3.57 -25.10
N PRO A 28 2.20 3.89 -26.21
CA PRO A 28 3.07 2.92 -26.86
C PRO A 28 4.22 2.56 -25.92
N LEU A 29 4.33 1.27 -25.60
CA LEU A 29 5.44 0.73 -24.81
C LEU A 29 6.77 1.00 -25.55
N PRO A 30 7.83 1.46 -24.85
CA PRO A 30 9.12 1.64 -25.48
C PRO A 30 9.72 0.30 -25.91
N PRO A 31 10.39 0.21 -27.07
CA PRO A 31 11.08 -1.00 -27.49
C PRO A 31 12.22 -1.30 -26.51
N GLY A 32 12.17 -2.49 -25.89
CA GLY A 32 13.19 -2.95 -24.96
C GLY A 32 14.37 -3.57 -25.71
N ASP A 33 15.47 -2.83 -25.80
CA ASP A 33 16.78 -3.37 -26.15
C ASP A 33 17.41 -3.97 -24.89
N TYR A 34 17.30 -5.29 -24.72
CA TYR A 34 17.96 -6.04 -23.65
C TYR A 34 19.00 -6.98 -24.26
N GLU A 35 20.28 -6.59 -24.25
CA GLU A 35 21.39 -7.50 -24.53
C GLU A 35 21.87 -8.13 -23.21
N PRO A 36 21.80 -9.47 -23.04
CA PRO A 36 22.44 -10.15 -21.93
C PRO A 36 23.90 -10.50 -22.28
N ASP A 37 24.71 -10.61 -21.24
CA ASP A 37 26.09 -11.12 -21.22
C ASP A 37 27.20 -10.17 -21.69
N LYS A 38 27.90 -9.60 -20.70
CA LYS A 38 29.37 -9.63 -20.64
C LYS A 38 29.87 -9.22 -19.25
N ASP A 39 30.99 -9.84 -18.89
CA ASP A 39 31.91 -9.47 -17.81
C ASP A 39 31.64 -10.05 -16.42
N LEU A 40 31.90 -11.35 -16.26
CA LEU A 40 32.50 -11.89 -15.03
C LEU A 40 33.47 -13.04 -15.36
N THR A 41 34.58 -12.75 -16.02
CA THR A 41 35.80 -13.59 -15.88
C THR A 41 36.70 -12.96 -14.82
N PRO A 42 37.04 -13.64 -13.71
CA PRO A 42 38.06 -13.13 -12.81
C PRO A 42 39.46 -13.24 -13.45
N PRO A 43 40.38 -12.30 -13.19
CA PRO A 43 41.72 -12.34 -13.73
C PRO A 43 42.55 -13.46 -13.05
N VAL A 44 43.38 -14.13 -13.86
CA VAL A 44 44.38 -15.10 -13.42
C VAL A 44 45.62 -14.33 -12.95
N ASP A 45 46.03 -14.52 -11.70
CA ASP A 45 47.28 -13.98 -11.16
C ASP A 45 48.50 -14.69 -11.76
N PRO A 46 49.56 -13.97 -12.17
CA PRO A 46 50.80 -14.59 -12.60
C PRO A 46 51.65 -15.05 -11.40
N GLU A 47 52.22 -16.24 -11.57
CA GLU A 47 53.16 -16.95 -10.70
C GLU A 47 54.17 -16.03 -9.98
N VAL A 48 54.15 -16.05 -8.64
CA VAL A 48 55.23 -15.48 -7.83
C VAL A 48 56.13 -16.62 -7.37
N ALA A 49 57.31 -16.71 -7.99
CA ALA A 49 58.41 -17.52 -7.52
C ALA A 49 58.96 -16.90 -6.22
N PHE A 50 58.81 -17.60 -5.10
CA PHE A 50 59.53 -17.29 -3.86
C PHE A 50 60.50 -18.41 -3.53
N ASP A 51 61.77 -18.01 -3.50
CA ASP A 51 62.95 -18.78 -3.13
C ASP A 51 63.01 -18.99 -1.60
N GLU A 52 63.79 -20.00 -1.20
CA GLU A 52 63.84 -20.73 0.08
C GLU A 52 63.95 -19.93 1.41
N MET A 53 63.36 -20.46 2.50
CA MET A 53 64.07 -21.04 3.67
C MET A 53 63.12 -21.49 4.80
N PRO A 54 63.42 -22.58 5.55
CA PRO A 54 62.50 -23.19 6.52
C PRO A 54 62.64 -22.55 7.91
N VAL A 55 61.53 -22.09 8.49
CA VAL A 55 61.46 -21.68 9.90
C VAL A 55 60.68 -22.75 10.68
N PRO A 56 61.23 -23.31 11.77
CA PRO A 56 60.55 -24.34 12.54
C PRO A 56 59.32 -23.77 13.26
N ALA A 57 58.24 -24.54 13.17
CA ALA A 57 56.93 -24.27 13.73
C ALA A 57 56.98 -24.03 15.24
N ILE A 58 56.56 -22.84 15.67
CA ILE A 58 55.96 -22.64 16.99
C ILE A 58 54.48 -22.35 16.71
N ALA A 59 53.69 -23.42 16.66
CA ALA A 59 52.24 -23.34 16.58
C ALA A 59 51.72 -22.83 17.94
N LEU A 60 51.59 -21.51 18.05
CA LEU A 60 50.62 -20.93 18.97
C LEU A 60 49.23 -21.31 18.42
N PRO A 61 48.29 -21.80 19.26
CA PRO A 61 46.94 -22.06 18.79
C PRO A 61 46.37 -20.75 18.24
N GLU A 62 46.10 -20.71 16.93
CA GLU A 62 45.26 -19.68 16.34
C GLU A 62 43.95 -19.68 17.12
N GLU A 63 43.69 -18.60 17.86
CA GLU A 63 42.34 -18.23 18.25
C GLU A 63 41.57 -18.01 16.95
N VAL A 64 40.90 -19.06 16.48
CA VAL A 64 39.86 -18.97 15.48
C VAL A 64 38.93 -17.87 15.97
N PRO A 65 38.75 -16.75 15.25
CA PRO A 65 37.74 -15.79 15.61
C PRO A 65 36.42 -16.54 15.59
N GLU A 66 35.84 -16.81 16.77
CA GLU A 66 34.49 -17.33 16.85
C GLU A 66 33.62 -16.28 16.17
N GLU A 67 33.23 -16.55 14.92
CA GLU A 67 32.22 -15.74 14.24
C GLU A 67 31.04 -15.66 15.21
N PRO A 68 30.63 -14.45 15.62
CA PRO A 68 29.59 -14.33 16.62
C PRO A 68 28.36 -15.02 16.04
N VAL A 69 28.04 -16.19 16.59
CA VAL A 69 26.89 -16.99 16.19
C VAL A 69 25.69 -16.08 16.37
N GLN A 70 25.23 -15.47 15.28
CA GLN A 70 24.17 -14.49 15.33
C GLN A 70 22.95 -15.24 15.85
N SER A 71 22.66 -15.05 17.13
CA SER A 71 21.50 -15.69 17.74
C SER A 71 20.29 -15.32 16.89
N GLY A 72 19.36 -16.26 16.66
CA GLY A 72 18.18 -16.00 15.85
C GLY A 72 17.41 -14.74 16.31
N ALA A 73 17.57 -14.34 17.57
CA ALA A 73 17.06 -13.09 18.13
C ALA A 73 17.73 -11.83 17.55
N ALA A 74 19.05 -11.83 17.34
CA ALA A 74 19.78 -10.71 16.73
C ALA A 74 19.43 -10.55 15.24
N ALA A 75 19.36 -11.66 14.49
CA ALA A 75 18.91 -11.67 13.10
C ALA A 75 17.44 -11.21 12.97
N ALA A 76 16.55 -11.68 13.84
CA ALA A 76 15.15 -11.24 13.88
C ALA A 76 15.01 -9.75 14.24
N ALA A 77 15.83 -9.24 15.16
CA ALA A 77 15.85 -7.81 15.50
C ALA A 77 16.36 -6.95 14.32
N ALA A 78 17.38 -7.41 13.60
CA ALA A 78 17.89 -6.75 12.41
C ALA A 78 16.83 -6.73 11.28
N ALA A 79 16.16 -7.84 11.03
CA ALA A 79 15.06 -7.94 10.06
C ALA A 79 13.92 -6.96 10.41
N ARG A 80 13.50 -6.89 11.68
CA ARG A 80 12.48 -5.92 12.13
C ARG A 80 12.90 -4.46 11.90
N ARG A 81 14.19 -4.13 12.07
CA ARG A 81 14.70 -2.77 11.79
C ARG A 81 14.69 -2.46 10.30
N GLN A 82 15.08 -3.40 9.45
CA GLN A 82 15.03 -3.25 7.99
C GLN A 82 13.59 -3.10 7.49
N ASP A 83 12.65 -3.92 8.02
CA ASP A 83 11.23 -3.81 7.72
C ASP A 83 10.64 -2.46 8.12
N ALA A 84 11.01 -1.96 9.30
CA ALA A 84 10.60 -0.64 9.77
C ALA A 84 11.16 0.46 8.87
N ALA A 85 12.41 0.35 8.42
CA ALA A 85 13.02 1.30 7.48
C ALA A 85 12.31 1.30 6.13
N ARG A 86 12.05 0.12 5.54
CA ARG A 86 11.29 -0.02 4.29
C ARG A 86 9.91 0.63 4.39
N LYS A 87 9.16 0.34 5.47
CA LYS A 87 7.84 0.96 5.71
C LYS A 87 7.90 2.48 5.86
N ARG A 88 9.00 3.04 6.40
CA ARG A 88 9.18 4.50 6.50
C ARG A 88 9.39 5.12 5.12
N VAL A 89 10.21 4.49 4.27
CA VAL A 89 10.46 4.94 2.89
C VAL A 89 9.18 4.88 2.08
N GLU A 90 8.44 3.76 2.15
CA GLU A 90 7.17 3.58 1.46
C GLU A 90 6.12 4.62 1.89
N ARG A 91 5.98 4.89 3.19
CA ARG A 91 5.09 5.96 3.69
C ARG A 91 5.55 7.36 3.28
N ALA A 92 6.85 7.58 3.12
CA ALA A 92 7.37 8.85 2.62
C ALA A 92 7.06 9.02 1.13
N ALA A 93 7.21 7.96 0.33
CA ALA A 93 6.83 7.94 -1.08
C ALA A 93 5.33 8.20 -1.27
N ARG A 94 4.48 7.50 -0.52
CA ARG A 94 3.02 7.73 -0.53
C ARG A 94 2.63 9.15 -0.17
N ARG A 95 3.28 9.75 0.84
CA ARG A 95 3.07 11.15 1.21
C ARG A 95 3.47 12.12 0.09
N ARG A 96 4.56 11.84 -0.64
CA ARG A 96 4.96 12.63 -1.82
C ARG A 96 3.97 12.50 -2.97
N GLN A 97 3.35 11.33 -3.12
CA GLN A 97 2.29 11.06 -4.11
C GLN A 97 0.91 11.60 -3.69
N GLY A 98 0.79 12.27 -2.53
CA GLY A 98 -0.49 12.80 -2.05
C GLY A 98 -1.47 11.74 -1.54
N VAL A 99 -1.04 10.48 -1.39
CA VAL A 99 -1.89 9.39 -0.88
C VAL A 99 -2.08 9.58 0.64
N PRO A 100 -3.32 9.69 1.13
CA PRO A 100 -3.57 9.85 2.55
C PRO A 100 -3.16 8.59 3.33
N ASP A 101 -2.66 8.79 4.55
CA ASP A 101 -2.36 7.68 5.45
C ASP A 101 -3.64 6.90 5.80
N THR A 102 -3.52 5.59 6.02
CA THR A 102 -4.66 4.71 6.29
C THR A 102 -5.45 5.18 7.52
N ARG A 103 -4.75 5.66 8.56
CA ARG A 103 -5.38 6.22 9.76
C ARG A 103 -6.24 7.45 9.47
N THR A 104 -5.81 8.28 8.51
CA THR A 104 -6.57 9.45 8.08
C THR A 104 -7.87 9.02 7.43
N VAL A 105 -7.83 8.00 6.58
CA VAL A 105 -9.03 7.45 5.91
C VAL A 105 -9.94 6.78 6.92
N ASP A 106 -9.42 5.91 7.80
CA ASP A 106 -10.21 5.20 8.80
C ASP A 106 -10.90 6.17 9.78
N SER A 107 -10.20 7.23 10.21
CA SER A 107 -10.79 8.26 11.06
C SER A 107 -11.84 9.11 10.34
N ALA A 108 -11.68 9.35 9.03
CA ALA A 108 -12.70 10.01 8.21
C ALA A 108 -13.98 9.17 8.12
N VAL A 109 -13.84 7.88 7.85
CA VAL A 109 -14.94 6.92 7.75
C VAL A 109 -15.64 6.73 9.09
N ALA A 110 -14.90 6.58 10.19
CA ALA A 110 -15.49 6.45 11.51
C ALA A 110 -16.29 7.70 11.92
N TRP A 111 -15.76 8.89 11.63
CA TRP A 111 -16.47 10.14 11.87
C TRP A 111 -17.75 10.23 11.02
N ALA A 112 -17.66 9.87 9.74
CA ALA A 112 -18.77 9.88 8.80
C ALA A 112 -19.91 8.94 9.22
N LEU A 113 -19.57 7.72 9.63
CA LEU A 113 -20.52 6.75 10.16
C LEU A 113 -21.18 7.27 11.44
N ALA A 114 -20.39 7.77 12.39
CA ALA A 114 -20.93 8.32 13.63
C ALA A 114 -21.85 9.52 13.37
N ARG A 115 -21.55 10.34 12.37
CA ARG A 115 -22.40 11.46 11.93
C ARG A 115 -23.71 10.95 11.33
N ALA A 116 -23.64 10.04 10.36
CA ALA A 116 -24.81 9.45 9.73
C ALA A 116 -25.76 8.80 10.76
N MET A 117 -25.21 8.05 11.72
CA MET A 117 -25.99 7.45 12.80
C MET A 117 -26.68 8.49 13.70
N ARG A 118 -26.01 9.60 14.00
CA ARG A 118 -26.61 10.67 14.81
C ARG A 118 -27.76 11.35 14.08
N GLU A 119 -27.58 11.66 12.81
CA GLU A 119 -28.62 12.31 12.00
C GLU A 119 -29.82 11.39 11.75
N ALA A 120 -29.59 10.09 11.60
CA ALA A 120 -30.66 9.09 11.52
C ALA A 120 -31.32 8.78 12.89
N GLY A 121 -30.90 9.43 13.99
CA GLY A 121 -31.48 9.20 15.31
C GLY A 121 -31.20 7.81 15.90
N VAL A 122 -30.22 7.08 15.37
CA VAL A 122 -29.87 5.72 15.80
C VAL A 122 -29.61 5.61 17.30
N PRO A 123 -28.88 6.54 17.96
CA PRO A 123 -28.68 6.45 19.41
C PRO A 123 -30.00 6.48 20.22
N ALA A 124 -31.00 7.22 19.75
CA ALA A 124 -32.31 7.24 20.41
C ALA A 124 -33.09 5.94 20.18
N LEU A 125 -33.01 5.40 18.97
CA LEU A 125 -33.59 4.09 18.63
C LEU A 125 -32.98 2.97 19.48
N VAL A 126 -31.65 2.92 19.58
CA VAL A 126 -30.93 1.92 20.39
C VAL A 126 -31.30 2.03 21.87
N ARG A 127 -31.39 3.25 22.42
CA ARG A 127 -31.83 3.46 23.81
C ARG A 127 -33.26 2.96 24.05
N ARG A 128 -34.14 3.06 23.06
CA ARG A 128 -35.53 2.61 23.16
C ARG A 128 -35.68 1.10 22.96
N ALA A 129 -34.97 0.54 21.99
CA ALA A 129 -35.04 -0.88 21.63
C ALA A 129 -34.20 -1.77 22.54
N GLY A 130 -33.15 -1.23 23.18
CA GLY A 130 -32.21 -2.00 24.00
C GLY A 130 -31.25 -2.89 23.21
N THR A 131 -31.32 -2.88 21.87
CA THR A 131 -30.47 -3.68 20.98
C THR A 131 -30.10 -2.88 19.72
N VAL A 132 -29.02 -3.30 19.07
CA VAL A 132 -28.57 -2.79 17.76
C VAL A 132 -28.87 -3.77 16.62
N GLU A 133 -29.41 -4.95 16.94
CA GLU A 133 -29.68 -6.00 15.98
C GLU A 133 -30.76 -5.58 14.97
N GLY A 134 -30.52 -5.87 13.70
CA GLY A 134 -31.43 -5.51 12.60
C GLY A 134 -31.39 -4.04 12.18
N LEU A 135 -30.54 -3.20 12.79
CA LEU A 135 -30.35 -1.82 12.33
C LEU A 135 -29.53 -1.79 11.04
N THR A 136 -30.09 -1.18 10.01
CA THR A 136 -29.41 -0.88 8.76
C THR A 136 -29.04 0.60 8.72
N VAL A 137 -27.90 0.91 8.11
CA VAL A 137 -27.43 2.28 7.89
C VAL A 137 -27.17 2.44 6.41
N GLU A 138 -27.76 3.46 5.80
CA GLU A 138 -27.51 3.79 4.40
C GLU A 138 -26.06 4.23 4.20
N ILE A 139 -25.41 3.68 3.17
CA ILE A 139 -24.01 3.97 2.87
C ILE A 139 -23.82 5.34 2.19
N GLY A 140 -24.83 5.84 1.46
CA GLY A 140 -24.76 7.12 0.73
C GLY A 140 -24.37 8.32 1.60
N PRO A 141 -25.04 8.57 2.74
CA PRO A 141 -24.64 9.61 3.68
C PRO A 141 -23.23 9.40 4.25
N VAL A 142 -22.84 8.15 4.53
CA VAL A 142 -21.49 7.83 5.03
C VAL A 142 -20.42 8.18 4.00
N LEU A 143 -20.63 7.84 2.72
CA LEU A 143 -19.71 8.19 1.63
C LEU A 143 -19.56 9.71 1.50
N ARG A 144 -20.69 10.44 1.53
CA ARG A 144 -20.71 11.91 1.45
C ARG A 144 -19.92 12.55 2.59
N TYR A 145 -20.17 12.14 3.83
CA TYR A 145 -19.47 12.67 5.00
C TYR A 145 -17.99 12.27 5.03
N ALA A 146 -17.64 11.08 4.56
CA ALA A 146 -16.24 10.67 4.46
C ALA A 146 -15.49 11.53 3.43
N MET A 147 -16.08 11.80 2.26
CA MET A 147 -15.53 12.69 1.23
C MET A 147 -15.35 14.12 1.74
N GLU A 148 -16.30 14.63 2.52
CA GLU A 148 -16.22 15.95 3.17
C GLU A 148 -15.10 15.99 4.21
N ALA A 149 -15.00 14.97 5.05
CA ALA A 149 -13.97 14.87 6.08
C ALA A 149 -12.57 14.75 5.48
N LEU A 150 -12.39 14.07 4.35
CA LEU A 150 -11.11 14.04 3.65
C LEU A 150 -10.82 15.36 2.91
N ARG A 151 -11.85 16.05 2.40
CA ARG A 151 -11.71 17.38 1.80
C ARG A 151 -11.14 18.38 2.80
N ALA A 152 -11.68 18.38 4.02
CA ALA A 152 -11.23 19.24 5.11
C ALA A 152 -9.76 18.99 5.50
N ARG A 153 -9.23 17.81 5.17
CA ARG A 153 -7.82 17.43 5.40
C ARG A 153 -6.92 17.68 4.19
N GLY A 154 -7.41 18.34 3.15
CA GLY A 154 -6.64 18.70 1.96
C GLY A 154 -6.33 17.53 1.03
N VAL A 155 -7.09 16.43 1.10
CA VAL A 155 -6.89 15.29 0.19
C VAL A 155 -7.48 15.61 -1.18
N ASP A 156 -6.72 15.30 -2.23
CA ASP A 156 -7.09 15.49 -3.63
C ASP A 156 -8.45 14.82 -3.98
N PRO A 157 -9.32 15.43 -4.81
CA PRO A 157 -10.61 14.86 -5.19
C PRO A 157 -10.57 13.43 -5.73
N VAL A 158 -9.62 13.10 -6.62
CA VAL A 158 -9.51 11.76 -7.22
C VAL A 158 -9.10 10.78 -6.14
N MET A 159 -8.07 11.13 -5.37
CA MET A 159 -7.56 10.30 -4.30
C MET A 159 -8.62 10.01 -3.22
N ARG A 160 -9.47 10.98 -2.89
CA ARG A 160 -10.59 10.79 -1.95
C ARG A 160 -11.54 9.69 -2.42
N ARG A 161 -11.92 9.69 -3.70
CA ARG A 161 -12.81 8.66 -4.28
C ARG A 161 -12.15 7.30 -4.22
N THR A 162 -10.91 7.19 -4.70
CA THR A 162 -10.16 5.93 -4.75
C THR A 162 -9.99 5.30 -3.37
N VAL A 163 -9.56 6.07 -2.36
CA VAL A 163 -9.32 5.51 -1.03
C VAL A 163 -10.60 5.17 -0.29
N ILE A 164 -11.69 5.89 -0.53
CA ILE A 164 -13.00 5.59 0.06
C ILE A 164 -13.62 4.36 -0.63
N ALA A 165 -13.59 4.29 -1.95
CA ALA A 165 -14.07 3.14 -2.71
C ALA A 165 -13.31 1.87 -2.32
N GLY A 166 -11.98 1.91 -2.29
CA GLY A 166 -11.16 0.77 -1.85
C GLY A 166 -11.40 0.34 -0.40
N LYS A 167 -11.98 1.21 0.46
CA LYS A 167 -12.28 0.90 1.86
C LYS A 167 -13.70 0.44 2.11
N LEU A 168 -14.68 1.05 1.44
CA LEU A 168 -16.10 0.82 1.69
C LEU A 168 -16.78 -0.04 0.62
N LEU A 169 -16.16 -0.17 -0.56
CA LEU A 169 -16.64 -0.91 -1.71
C LEU A 169 -15.52 -1.82 -2.28
N PRO A 170 -14.99 -2.78 -1.49
CA PRO A 170 -13.83 -3.57 -1.89
C PRO A 170 -14.06 -4.45 -3.13
N GLU A 171 -15.31 -4.79 -3.45
CA GLU A 171 -15.67 -5.58 -4.64
C GLU A 171 -15.70 -4.72 -5.92
N ALA A 172 -16.06 -3.44 -5.81
CA ALA A 172 -16.08 -2.51 -6.94
C ALA A 172 -14.68 -2.08 -7.40
N ALA A 173 -13.64 -2.36 -6.60
CA ALA A 173 -12.25 -2.08 -6.94
C ALA A 173 -11.55 -3.24 -7.70
N GLN A 174 -12.24 -4.36 -7.91
CA GLN A 174 -11.72 -5.57 -8.57
C GLN A 174 -12.41 -5.88 -9.92
N ALA A 175 -13.46 -5.12 -10.27
CA ALA A 175 -14.16 -5.20 -11.55
C ALA A 175 -13.65 -4.11 -12.49
#